data_AF-A1RVQ9-F1
#
_entry.id   AF-A1RVQ9-F1
#
_cell.length_a   1.000
_cell.length_b   1.000
_cell.length_c   1.000
_cell.angle_alpha   90.00
_cell.angle_beta   90.00
_cell.angle_gamma   90.00
#
_symmetry.space_group_name_H-M   'P 1'
#
loop_
_entity.id
_entity.type
_entity.pdbx_description
1 polymer ?
#
loop_
_entity_poly.entity_id
_entity_poly.type
_entity_poly.pdbx_seq_one_letter_code
_entity_poly.pdbx_strand_id
1 'polypeptide(L)' 'MSKKAPVQKEEKKRLPRAATWYELDLQKGVFRFKNKFCPKCGSVMAFHREPVPRWHCGKCGFTQFQR' A
#
# COMPACT_ATOMS: atom_id res chain seq x y z
N MET A 1 8.04 -5.61 -36.64
CA MET A 1 6.80 -5.79 -35.85
C MET A 1 7.14 -5.77 -34.36
N SER A 2 7.28 -4.59 -33.75
CA SER A 2 7.28 -4.47 -32.28
C SER A 2 6.33 -3.35 -31.94
N LYS A 3 5.05 -3.70 -31.77
CA LYS A 3 4.02 -2.80 -31.27
C LYS A 3 4.42 -2.41 -29.85
N LYS A 4 5.03 -1.22 -29.68
CA LYS A 4 5.25 -0.63 -28.36
C LYS A 4 3.87 -0.42 -27.71
N ALA A 5 3.67 -1.05 -26.57
CA ALA A 5 2.46 -0.91 -25.77
C ALA A 5 2.23 0.56 -25.40
N PRO A 6 0.99 1.08 -25.47
CA PRO A 6 0.70 2.45 -25.13
C PRO A 6 0.81 2.64 -23.61
N VAL A 7 1.79 3.45 -23.20
CA VAL A 7 1.92 3.97 -21.83
C VAL A 7 0.77 4.95 -21.60
N GLN A 8 -0.28 4.50 -20.92
CA GLN A 8 -1.42 5.34 -20.59
C GLN A 8 -1.02 6.34 -19.51
N LYS A 9 -1.02 7.63 -19.86
CA LYS A 9 -0.89 8.75 -18.93
C LYS A 9 -2.21 8.92 -18.19
N GLU A 10 -2.29 8.47 -16.95
CA GLU A 10 -3.46 8.69 -16.11
C GLU A 10 -3.43 10.11 -15.52
N GLU A 11 -4.38 10.94 -15.92
CA GLU A 11 -4.70 12.21 -15.26
C GLU A 11 -5.06 11.93 -13.80
N LYS A 12 -4.15 12.29 -12.89
CA LYS A 12 -4.26 12.04 -11.45
C LYS A 12 -5.36 12.92 -10.85
N LYS A 13 -6.64 12.48 -10.95
CA LYS A 13 -7.73 13.04 -10.15
C LYS A 13 -7.31 13.03 -8.68
N ARG A 14 -7.55 14.13 -7.96
CA ARG A 14 -7.28 14.25 -6.52
C ARG A 14 -8.26 13.34 -5.75
N LEU A 15 -7.94 12.06 -5.69
CA LEU A 15 -8.67 11.09 -4.89
C LEU A 15 -8.59 11.49 -3.40
N PRO A 16 -9.66 11.26 -2.63
CA PRO A 16 -9.60 11.43 -1.18
C PRO A 16 -8.49 10.55 -0.60
N ARG A 17 -7.79 11.03 0.44
CA ARG A 17 -6.62 10.32 1.02
C ARG A 17 -6.93 8.85 1.34
N ALA A 18 -8.13 8.54 1.84
CA ALA A 18 -8.54 7.18 2.17
C ALA A 18 -8.48 6.21 0.97
N ALA A 19 -8.85 6.67 -0.23
CA ALA A 19 -8.82 5.84 -1.44
C ALA A 19 -7.39 5.46 -1.87
N THR A 20 -6.37 6.20 -1.42
CA THR A 20 -4.98 5.94 -1.78
C THR A 20 -4.38 4.74 -1.06
N TRP A 21 -5.01 4.22 0.00
CA TRP A 21 -4.51 3.10 0.80
C TRP A 21 -4.82 1.73 0.21
N TYR A 22 -5.71 1.68 -0.78
CA TYR A 22 -6.15 0.47 -1.45
C TYR A 22 -5.50 0.36 -2.83
N GLU A 23 -5.22 -0.87 -3.23
CA GLU A 23 -4.95 -1.28 -4.61
C GLU A 23 -6.17 -2.03 -5.13
N LEU A 24 -6.68 -1.54 -6.26
CA LEU A 24 -7.85 -2.11 -6.93
C LEU A 24 -7.37 -2.69 -8.27
N ASP A 25 -7.41 -4.01 -8.39
CA ASP A 25 -7.27 -4.69 -9.68
C ASP A 25 -8.67 -5.02 -10.19
N LEU A 26 -9.25 -4.10 -10.98
CA LEU A 26 -10.61 -4.21 -11.52
C LEU A 26 -10.76 -5.39 -12.49
N GLN A 27 -9.68 -5.83 -13.14
CA GLN A 27 -9.73 -6.96 -14.07
C GLN A 27 -9.88 -8.29 -13.33
N LYS A 28 -9.27 -8.39 -12.15
CA LYS A 28 -9.32 -9.61 -11.32
C LYS A 28 -10.36 -9.55 -10.20
N GLY A 29 -10.99 -8.40 -9.98
CA GLY A 29 -11.92 -8.19 -8.87
C GLY A 29 -11.23 -8.26 -7.49
N VAL A 30 -9.94 -7.94 -7.42
CA VAL A 30 -9.14 -8.08 -6.20
C VAL A 30 -8.95 -6.72 -5.53
N PHE A 31 -9.34 -6.62 -4.26
CA PHE A 31 -9.03 -5.49 -3.39
C PHE A 31 -7.89 -5.87 -2.43
N ARG A 32 -6.82 -5.08 -2.38
CA ARG A 32 -5.70 -5.30 -1.46
C ARG A 32 -5.34 -4.00 -0.75
N PHE A 33 -4.93 -4.12 0.51
CA PHE A 33 -4.28 -3.01 1.19
C PHE A 33 -2.83 -2.90 0.71
N LYS A 34 -2.35 -1.66 0.54
CA LYS A 34 -0.94 -1.39 0.19
C LYS A 34 0.03 -1.77 1.30
N ASN A 35 -0.44 -1.71 2.55
CA ASN A 35 0.38 -1.89 3.73
C ASN A 35 0.21 -3.28 4.33
N LYS A 36 1.21 -3.71 5.11
CA LYS A 36 1.16 -4.98 5.84
C LYS A 36 0.13 -4.98 6.96
N PHE A 37 -0.43 -6.15 7.23
CA PHE A 37 -1.23 -6.40 8.42
C PHE A 37 -0.34 -6.79 9.60
N CYS A 38 -0.75 -6.38 10.80
CA CYS A 38 -0.08 -6.73 12.03
C CYS A 38 -0.30 -8.22 12.35
N PRO A 39 0.76 -9.00 12.62
CA PRO A 39 0.64 -10.42 12.94
C PRO A 39 -0.06 -10.69 14.28
N LYS A 40 -0.12 -9.70 15.18
CA LYS A 40 -0.75 -9.85 16.50
C LYS A 40 -2.24 -9.51 16.50
N CYS A 41 -2.63 -8.40 15.88
CA CYS A 41 -3.98 -7.84 16.00
C CYS A 41 -4.72 -7.68 14.66
N GLY A 42 -4.10 -8.08 13.53
CA GLY A 42 -4.71 -7.97 12.21
C GLY A 42 -4.97 -6.54 11.71
N SER A 43 -4.51 -5.52 12.43
CA SER A 43 -4.67 -4.11 12.02
C SER A 43 -3.63 -3.71 10.97
N VAL A 44 -3.98 -2.75 10.11
CA VAL A 44 -3.05 -2.22 9.11
C VAL A 44 -1.89 -1.49 9.80
N MET A 45 -0.66 -1.84 9.42
CA MET A 45 0.56 -1.22 9.95
C MET A 45 0.97 0.00 9.12
N ALA A 46 1.58 0.98 9.78
CA ALA A 46 2.22 2.11 9.12
C ALA A 46 3.67 1.77 8.80
N PHE A 47 4.11 2.09 7.59
CA PHE A 47 5.51 1.95 7.20
C PHE A 47 6.22 3.29 7.36
N HIS A 48 7.19 3.34 8.26
CA HIS A 48 8.08 4.49 8.43
C HIS A 48 9.40 4.18 7.77
N ARG A 49 9.88 5.09 6.89
CA ARG A 49 11.13 4.90 6.14
C ARG A 49 12.36 5.38 6.92
N GLU A 50 12.20 6.41 7.74
CA GLU A 50 13.29 7.07 8.47
C GLU A 50 13.06 6.97 9.99
N PRO A 51 14.13 6.90 10.80
CA PRO A 51 15.56 6.78 10.43
C PRO A 51 15.96 5.35 9.99
N VAL A 52 15.17 4.34 10.37
CA VAL A 52 15.32 2.94 9.93
C VAL A 52 13.95 2.46 9.43
N PRO A 53 13.88 1.75 8.28
CA PRO A 53 12.63 1.24 7.75
C PRO A 53 11.96 0.29 8.75
N ARG A 54 10.77 0.66 9.22
CA ARG A 54 10.01 -0.11 10.22
C ARG A 54 8.53 -0.12 9.92
N TRP A 55 7.90 -1.24 10.22
CA TRP A 55 6.46 -1.38 10.30
C TRP A 55 6.04 -1.15 11.74
N HIS A 56 5.18 -0.17 11.98
CA HIS A 56 4.64 0.11 13.30
C HIS A 56 3.11 -0.09 13.32
N CYS A 57 2.61 -0.85 14.30
CA CYS A 57 1.19 -1.01 14.52
C CYS A 57 0.68 0.03 15.53
N GLY A 58 -0.17 0.96 15.09
CA GLY A 58 -0.75 1.98 15.97
C GLY A 58 -1.71 1.45 17.03
N LYS A 59 -2.24 0.22 16.88
CA LYS A 59 -3.23 -0.35 17.83
C LYS A 59 -2.57 -1.06 19.02
N CYS A 60 -1.54 -1.87 18.78
CA CYS A 60 -0.91 -2.71 19.81
C CYS A 60 0.55 -2.33 20.12
N GLY A 61 1.10 -1.31 19.45
CA GLY A 61 2.50 -0.89 19.62
C GLY A 61 3.53 -1.86 19.05
N PHE A 62 3.11 -2.92 18.35
CA PHE A 62 4.04 -3.86 17.73
C PHE A 62 4.84 -3.18 16.63
N THR A 63 6.17 -3.30 16.71
CA THR A 63 7.08 -2.72 15.73
C THR A 63 7.95 -3.81 15.14
N GLN A 64 8.01 -3.88 13.81
CA GLN A 64 8.88 -4.79 13.08
C GLN A 64 9.86 -3.97 12.23
N PHE A 65 11.13 -4.04 12.58
CA PHE A 65 12.20 -3.43 11.80
C PHE A 65 12.52 -4.30 10.60
N GLN A 66 12.65 -3.68 9.43
CA GLN A 66 13.10 -4.36 8.23
C GLN A 66 14.62 -4.27 8.22
N ARG A 67 15.28 -5.40 8.45
CA ARG A 67 16.74 -5.52 8.52
C ARG A 67 17.36 -5.61 7.13
#